data_AF-A0A3B8NZF5-F1
#
_entry.id   AF-A0A3B8NZF5-F1
#
_cell.length_a   1.000
_cell.length_b   1.000
_cell.length_c   1.000
_cell.angle_alpha   90.00
_cell.angle_beta   90.00
_cell.angle_gamma   90.00
#
_symmetry.space_group_name_H-M   'P 1'
#
loop_
_entity.id
_entity.type
_entity.pdbx_description
1 polymer ?
#
loop_
_entity_poly.entity_id
_entity_poly.type
_entity_poly.pdbx_seq_one_letter_code
_entity_poly.pdbx_strand_id
1 'polypeptide(L)'
;MSYKIEKNTVQETLMIPLYARKMCSEWYPNLYREESALRLLNEIDYDFSALEKKSGGLMQRFGFLEVAMRQNDLAYEVKDYLKSHPKAAVVNLGCGLDNTGRNCDNGSCKIYNLDFPGVIKVRDELLPVGEREQNIPCDLNDTAWFDRIDASEGAVFFAAGVFYYFLKEQVKTLVCAMANAFPNGVLVFDAANKKAVKLMLKTWIKDAKIRDVGAYFAVSDARSEISAWDKKLSVSSRGYMLGYNDLKDPSVSGFFRFLSKVGDGIMKMQIVKIGFNEPLL
;
A
#
# COMPACT_ATOMS: atom_id res chain seq x y z
N MET A 1 -23.61 -11.34 10.88
CA MET A 1 -22.73 -12.27 11.61
C MET A 1 -21.34 -11.65 11.57
N SER A 2 -20.65 -11.54 12.70
CA SER A 2 -19.31 -10.94 12.73
C SER A 2 -18.25 -11.97 12.33
N TYR A 3 -17.21 -11.54 11.61
CA TYR A 3 -16.10 -12.39 11.18
C TYR A 3 -15.00 -12.39 12.24
N LYS A 4 -14.63 -13.57 12.74
CA LYS A 4 -13.61 -13.70 13.78
C LYS A 4 -12.19 -13.63 13.21
N ILE A 5 -11.35 -12.79 13.82
CA ILE A 5 -9.91 -12.73 13.52
C ILE A 5 -9.12 -13.37 14.66
N GLU A 6 -8.40 -14.45 14.34
CA GLU A 6 -7.60 -15.19 15.32
C GLU A 6 -6.27 -14.48 15.61
N LYS A 7 -5.88 -14.43 16.90
CA LYS A 7 -4.61 -13.83 17.33
C LYS A 7 -3.40 -14.68 16.90
N ASN A 8 -2.25 -14.05 16.73
CA ASN A 8 -0.98 -14.63 16.28
C ASN A 8 -1.05 -15.27 14.89
N THR A 9 -1.93 -14.74 14.02
CA THR A 9 -2.07 -15.17 12.63
C THR A 9 -1.65 -14.05 11.68
N VAL A 10 -1.41 -14.38 10.41
CA VAL A 10 -1.17 -13.36 9.37
C VAL A 10 -2.38 -12.42 9.24
N GLN A 11 -3.59 -12.91 9.49
CA GLN A 11 -4.82 -12.13 9.41
C GLN A 11 -4.92 -11.06 10.50
N GLU A 12 -4.35 -11.29 11.69
CA GLU A 12 -4.30 -10.27 12.76
C GLU A 12 -3.53 -9.02 12.32
N THR A 13 -2.52 -9.17 11.45
CA THR A 13 -1.73 -8.03 10.98
C THR A 13 -2.56 -7.05 10.13
N LEU A 14 -3.74 -7.46 9.64
CA LEU A 14 -4.68 -6.61 8.91
C LEU A 14 -5.39 -5.61 9.83
N MET A 15 -5.46 -5.89 11.15
CA MET A 15 -6.25 -5.10 12.10
C MET A 15 -5.63 -3.72 12.36
N ILE A 16 -4.31 -3.63 12.43
CA ILE A 16 -3.60 -2.35 12.66
C ILE A 16 -3.86 -1.34 11.53
N PRO A 17 -3.61 -1.66 10.25
CA PRO A 17 -3.87 -0.72 9.17
C PRO A 17 -5.36 -0.43 9.00
N LEU A 18 -6.25 -1.40 9.23
CA LEU A 18 -7.71 -1.17 9.21
C LEU A 18 -8.13 -0.16 10.29
N TYR A 19 -7.69 -0.37 11.53
CA TYR A 19 -7.98 0.54 12.64
C TYR A 19 -7.43 1.95 12.38
N ALA A 20 -6.22 2.05 11.83
CA ALA A 20 -5.62 3.34 11.46
C ALA A 20 -6.48 4.10 10.42
N ARG A 21 -6.96 3.43 9.37
CA ARG A 21 -7.84 4.05 8.35
C ARG A 21 -9.17 4.51 8.95
N LYS A 22 -9.73 3.75 9.89
CA LYS A 22 -10.92 4.18 10.65
C LYS A 22 -10.64 5.44 11.47
N MET A 23 -9.58 5.44 12.27
CA MET A 23 -9.24 6.58 13.12
C MET A 23 -8.96 7.84 12.29
N CYS A 24 -8.30 7.69 11.13
CA CYS A 24 -8.11 8.80 10.22
C CYS A 24 -9.40 9.31 9.59
N SER A 25 -10.33 8.42 9.24
CA SER A 25 -11.64 8.82 8.71
C SER A 25 -12.43 9.68 9.70
N GLU A 26 -12.24 9.46 11.00
CA GLU A 26 -12.88 10.25 12.06
C GLU A 26 -12.12 11.54 12.39
N TRP A 27 -10.79 11.49 12.45
CA TRP A 27 -9.97 12.61 12.94
C TRP A 27 -9.53 13.58 11.84
N TYR A 28 -9.38 13.09 10.62
CA TYR A 28 -8.93 13.86 9.47
C TYR A 28 -9.92 13.73 8.29
N PRO A 29 -11.24 13.93 8.50
CA PRO A 29 -12.27 13.60 7.50
C PRO A 29 -12.16 14.39 6.19
N ASN A 30 -11.50 15.55 6.22
CA ASN A 30 -11.23 16.36 5.02
C ASN A 30 -10.02 15.84 4.23
N LEU A 31 -9.10 15.14 4.88
CA LEU A 31 -7.91 14.58 4.25
C LEU A 31 -8.17 13.15 3.77
N TYR A 32 -8.85 12.34 4.59
CA TYR A 32 -9.05 10.93 4.33
C TYR A 32 -10.37 10.48 4.90
N ARG A 33 -11.13 9.72 4.11
CA ARG A 33 -12.38 9.11 4.55
C ARG A 33 -12.60 7.80 3.81
N GLU A 34 -12.78 6.72 4.57
CA GLU A 34 -13.05 5.39 4.05
C GLU A 34 -14.24 4.76 4.81
N GLU A 35 -15.42 4.78 4.19
CA GLU A 35 -16.64 4.22 4.79
C GLU A 35 -16.53 2.70 5.01
N SER A 36 -15.80 1.99 4.15
CA SER A 36 -15.54 0.56 4.35
C SER A 36 -14.79 0.28 5.64
N ALA A 37 -13.78 1.09 6.01
CA ALA A 37 -13.07 0.90 7.26
C ALA A 37 -13.99 1.09 8.47
N LEU A 38 -14.83 2.12 8.46
CA LEU A 38 -15.82 2.39 9.52
C LEU A 38 -16.80 1.23 9.70
N ARG A 39 -17.32 0.69 8.59
CA ARG A 39 -18.22 -0.47 8.57
C ARG A 39 -17.53 -1.72 9.10
N LEU A 40 -16.35 -2.04 8.57
CA LEU A 40 -15.64 -3.29 8.86
C LEU A 40 -15.29 -3.48 10.33
N LEU A 41 -14.97 -2.40 11.07
CA LEU A 41 -14.71 -2.51 12.51
C LEU A 41 -15.93 -3.06 13.30
N ASN A 42 -17.15 -2.83 12.82
CA ASN A 42 -18.37 -3.35 13.45
C ASN A 42 -18.71 -4.77 13.01
N GLU A 43 -18.11 -5.25 11.92
CA GLU A 43 -18.34 -6.58 11.34
C GLU A 43 -17.26 -7.59 11.76
N ILE A 44 -16.17 -7.14 12.38
CA ILE A 44 -15.07 -7.99 12.82
C ILE A 44 -15.19 -8.28 14.32
N ASP A 45 -15.17 -9.57 14.67
CA ASP A 45 -15.00 -10.03 16.05
C ASP A 45 -13.50 -10.09 16.38
N TYR A 46 -12.99 -8.93 16.84
CA TYR A 46 -11.61 -8.75 17.30
C TYR A 46 -11.55 -7.71 18.43
N ASP A 47 -10.69 -7.96 19.43
CA ASP A 47 -10.49 -7.05 20.56
C ASP A 47 -9.56 -5.88 20.20
N PHE A 48 -10.16 -4.75 19.83
CA PHE A 48 -9.44 -3.51 19.53
C PHE A 48 -9.00 -2.70 20.76
N SER A 49 -9.31 -3.14 22.00
CA SER A 49 -9.06 -2.34 23.22
C SER A 49 -7.59 -1.95 23.39
N ALA A 50 -6.67 -2.84 23.00
CA ALA A 50 -5.23 -2.58 23.05
C ALA A 50 -4.79 -1.50 22.06
N LEU A 51 -5.44 -1.40 20.89
CA LEU A 51 -5.20 -0.35 19.91
C LEU A 51 -5.84 0.96 20.36
N GLU A 52 -7.06 0.90 20.88
CA GLU A 52 -7.80 2.04 21.41
C GLU A 52 -7.04 2.73 22.54
N LYS A 53 -6.55 1.97 23.53
CA LYS A 53 -5.78 2.52 24.65
C LYS A 53 -4.52 3.27 24.20
N LYS A 54 -3.93 2.89 23.06
CA LYS A 54 -2.73 3.52 22.49
C LYS A 54 -3.04 4.63 21.49
N SER A 55 -4.27 4.68 20.96
CA SER A 55 -4.67 5.56 19.86
C SER A 55 -4.45 7.05 20.17
N GLY A 56 -4.67 7.47 21.42
CA GLY A 56 -4.49 8.87 21.84
C GLY A 56 -3.05 9.36 21.88
N GLY A 57 -2.05 8.47 21.81
CA GLY A 57 -0.63 8.82 21.84
C GLY A 57 -0.20 9.61 20.60
N LEU A 58 0.56 10.69 20.80
CA LEU A 58 0.96 11.61 19.73
C LEU A 58 1.61 10.91 18.52
N MET A 59 2.46 9.91 18.78
CA MET A 59 3.13 9.14 17.72
C MET A 59 2.18 8.17 17.00
N GLN A 60 1.22 7.58 17.72
CA GLN A 60 0.21 6.70 17.11
C GLN A 60 -0.73 7.49 16.20
N ARG A 61 -1.17 8.67 16.65
CA ARG A 61 -1.95 9.60 15.85
C ARG A 61 -1.22 9.99 14.56
N PHE A 62 0.08 10.26 14.64
CA PHE A 62 0.91 10.51 13.47
C PHE A 62 1.00 9.27 12.56
N GLY A 63 1.22 8.09 13.12
CA GLY A 63 1.23 6.83 12.35
C GLY A 63 -0.09 6.53 11.64
N PHE A 64 -1.23 6.91 12.21
CA PHE A 64 -2.51 6.82 11.50
C PHE A 64 -2.54 7.77 10.30
N LEU A 65 -2.12 9.02 10.49
CA LEU A 65 -2.01 9.99 9.40
C LEU A 65 -1.08 9.49 8.28
N GLU A 66 0.04 8.85 8.62
CA GLU A 66 0.92 8.21 7.63
C GLU A 66 0.18 7.11 6.84
N VAL A 67 -0.65 6.29 7.48
CA VAL A 67 -1.46 5.27 6.78
C VAL A 67 -2.43 5.93 5.79
N ALA A 68 -3.15 6.96 6.22
CA ALA A 68 -4.10 7.67 5.37
C ALA A 68 -3.43 8.33 4.15
N MET A 69 -2.28 8.97 4.36
CA MET A 69 -1.59 9.65 3.27
C MET A 69 -1.11 8.69 2.20
N ARG A 70 -0.51 7.56 2.58
CA ARG A 70 -0.14 6.52 1.62
C ARG A 70 -1.31 6.05 0.78
N GLN A 71 -2.49 5.82 1.36
CA GLN A 71 -3.64 5.39 0.57
C GLN A 71 -4.09 6.47 -0.42
N ASN A 72 -4.10 7.73 -0.01
CA ASN A 72 -4.43 8.83 -0.91
C ASN A 72 -3.41 9.00 -2.04
N ASP A 73 -2.12 8.86 -1.74
CA ASP A 73 -1.06 9.06 -2.71
C ASP A 73 -1.02 7.93 -3.75
N LEU A 74 -1.18 6.69 -3.30
CA LEU A 74 -1.36 5.54 -4.20
C LEU A 74 -2.64 5.69 -5.04
N ALA A 75 -3.74 6.12 -4.42
CA ALA A 75 -4.99 6.41 -5.14
C ALA A 75 -4.82 7.51 -6.19
N TYR A 76 -4.04 8.55 -5.88
CA TYR A 76 -3.74 9.63 -6.82
C TYR A 76 -3.06 9.08 -8.06
N GLU A 77 -2.00 8.28 -7.91
CA GLU A 77 -1.25 7.74 -9.04
C GLU A 77 -2.09 6.75 -9.87
N VAL A 78 -2.92 5.94 -9.22
CA VAL A 78 -3.89 5.06 -9.91
C VAL A 78 -4.89 5.90 -10.72
N LYS A 79 -5.53 6.90 -10.10
CA LYS A 79 -6.49 7.79 -10.78
C LYS A 79 -5.84 8.56 -11.92
N ASP A 80 -4.59 8.98 -11.77
CA ASP A 80 -3.85 9.68 -12.80
C ASP A 80 -3.60 8.78 -14.03
N TYR A 81 -3.18 7.52 -13.80
CA TYR A 81 -3.03 6.54 -14.89
C TYR A 81 -4.36 6.25 -15.61
N LEU A 82 -5.46 6.15 -14.86
CA LEU A 82 -6.79 5.91 -15.41
C LEU A 82 -7.33 7.05 -16.29
N LYS A 83 -6.75 8.26 -16.26
CA LYS A 83 -7.16 9.35 -17.16
C LYS A 83 -6.84 9.03 -18.62
N SER A 84 -5.69 8.40 -18.88
CA SER A 84 -5.26 7.98 -20.22
C SER A 84 -5.62 6.53 -20.54
N HIS A 85 -5.81 5.69 -19.52
CA HIS A 85 -6.16 4.28 -19.67
C HIS A 85 -7.44 3.91 -18.88
N PRO A 86 -8.61 4.42 -19.29
CA PRO A 86 -9.83 4.32 -18.48
C PRO A 86 -10.28 2.88 -18.19
N LYS A 87 -9.93 1.92 -19.07
CA LYS A 87 -10.31 0.51 -18.98
C LYS A 87 -9.19 -0.40 -18.43
N ALA A 88 -8.09 0.19 -17.95
CA ALA A 88 -6.94 -0.58 -17.46
C ALA A 88 -7.29 -1.51 -16.30
N ALA A 89 -6.42 -2.50 -16.11
CA ALA A 89 -6.36 -3.26 -14.87
C ALA A 89 -5.82 -2.38 -13.73
N VAL A 90 -6.54 -2.31 -12.62
CA VAL A 90 -6.13 -1.72 -11.35
C VAL A 90 -5.83 -2.86 -10.39
N VAL A 91 -4.55 -3.10 -10.13
CA VAL A 91 -4.08 -4.30 -9.41
C VAL A 91 -3.50 -3.93 -8.06
N ASN A 92 -4.16 -4.34 -6.98
CA ASN A 92 -3.72 -4.18 -5.61
C ASN A 92 -2.87 -5.38 -5.17
N LEU A 93 -1.56 -5.20 -5.06
CA LEU A 93 -0.61 -6.21 -4.62
C LEU A 93 -0.54 -6.22 -3.09
N GLY A 94 -0.82 -7.35 -2.44
CA GLY A 94 -0.86 -7.48 -0.98
C GLY A 94 -2.07 -6.73 -0.39
N CYS A 95 -3.24 -6.99 -0.95
CA CYS A 95 -4.43 -6.16 -0.79
C CYS A 95 -5.01 -6.13 0.63
N GLY A 96 -4.83 -7.15 1.46
CA GLY A 96 -5.45 -7.22 2.78
C GLY A 96 -6.93 -6.80 2.78
N LEU A 97 -7.25 -5.84 3.65
CA LEU A 97 -8.57 -5.17 3.70
C LEU A 97 -8.54 -3.75 3.09
N ASP A 98 -7.60 -3.50 2.18
CA ASP A 98 -7.49 -2.23 1.46
C ASP A 98 -8.56 -2.11 0.37
N ASN A 99 -9.30 -1.00 0.37
CA ASN A 99 -10.36 -0.71 -0.59
C ASN A 99 -9.97 0.39 -1.60
N THR A 100 -8.69 0.75 -1.67
CA THR A 100 -8.17 1.81 -2.56
C THR A 100 -8.53 1.59 -4.03
N GLY A 101 -8.52 0.34 -4.51
CA GLY A 101 -8.94 0.01 -5.88
C GLY A 101 -10.37 0.48 -6.20
N ARG A 102 -11.33 0.24 -5.29
CA ARG A 102 -12.73 0.73 -5.46
C ARG A 102 -12.84 2.23 -5.34
N ASN A 103 -12.03 2.86 -4.48
CA ASN A 103 -11.98 4.33 -4.36
C ASN A 103 -11.45 5.01 -5.65
N CYS A 104 -10.81 4.23 -6.53
CA CYS A 104 -10.33 4.67 -7.84
C CYS A 104 -11.22 4.22 -9.01
N ASP A 105 -12.30 3.45 -8.75
CA ASP A 105 -13.16 2.97 -9.83
C ASP A 105 -13.79 4.15 -10.59
N ASN A 106 -13.60 4.16 -11.91
CA ASN A 106 -14.17 5.15 -12.83
C ASN A 106 -15.41 4.62 -13.56
N GLY A 107 -15.90 3.43 -13.19
CA GLY A 107 -17.03 2.74 -13.83
C GLY A 107 -16.64 1.85 -15.01
N SER A 108 -15.36 1.80 -15.39
CA SER A 108 -14.89 1.07 -16.58
C SER A 108 -13.61 0.25 -16.39
N CYS A 109 -12.79 0.57 -15.37
CA CYS A 109 -11.59 -0.20 -15.05
C CYS A 109 -11.92 -1.61 -14.50
N LYS A 110 -10.92 -2.50 -14.54
CA LYS A 110 -11.01 -3.87 -13.97
C LYS A 110 -10.17 -3.92 -12.70
N ILE A 111 -10.73 -4.33 -11.58
CA ILE A 111 -10.06 -4.32 -10.28
C ILE A 111 -9.60 -5.73 -9.92
N TYR A 112 -8.34 -5.87 -9.50
CA TYR A 112 -7.77 -7.15 -9.06
C TYR A 112 -7.11 -6.96 -7.70
N ASN A 113 -7.47 -7.78 -6.72
CA ASN A 113 -6.89 -7.75 -5.38
C ASN A 113 -6.13 -9.05 -5.13
N LEU A 114 -4.82 -8.95 -4.92
CA LEU A 114 -3.92 -10.10 -4.81
C LEU A 114 -3.39 -10.20 -3.38
N ASP A 115 -3.48 -11.38 -2.77
CA ASP A 115 -2.89 -11.67 -1.47
C ASP A 115 -2.81 -13.18 -1.24
N PHE A 116 -2.22 -13.60 -0.13
CA PHE A 116 -2.19 -15.00 0.25
C PHE A 116 -3.61 -15.59 0.39
N PRO A 117 -3.80 -16.89 0.10
CA PRO A 117 -5.11 -17.54 0.15
C PRO A 117 -5.87 -17.31 1.46
N GLY A 118 -5.17 -17.34 2.59
CA GLY A 118 -5.77 -17.09 3.90
C GLY A 118 -6.23 -15.65 4.13
N VAL A 119 -5.64 -14.67 3.44
CA VAL A 119 -6.05 -13.26 3.49
C VAL A 119 -7.21 -13.01 2.53
N ILE A 120 -7.14 -13.57 1.31
CA ILE A 120 -8.23 -13.49 0.34
C ILE A 120 -9.52 -14.08 0.90
N LYS A 121 -9.46 -15.21 1.62
CA LYS A 121 -10.63 -15.77 2.29
C LYS A 121 -11.29 -14.80 3.29
N VAL A 122 -10.50 -14.03 4.03
CA VAL A 122 -11.03 -12.98 4.94
C VAL A 122 -11.65 -11.84 4.12
N ARG A 123 -10.98 -11.44 3.04
CA ARG A 123 -11.43 -10.38 2.16
C ARG A 123 -12.76 -10.74 1.48
N ASP A 124 -12.95 -11.97 1.02
CA ASP A 124 -14.20 -12.40 0.37
C ASP A 124 -15.41 -12.27 1.30
N GLU A 125 -15.21 -12.47 2.61
CA GLU A 125 -16.27 -12.39 3.62
C GLU A 125 -16.57 -10.94 4.03
N LEU A 126 -15.54 -10.09 4.11
CA LEU A 126 -15.63 -8.73 4.64
C LEU A 126 -15.81 -7.66 3.53
N LEU A 127 -15.22 -7.89 2.37
CA LEU A 127 -15.18 -7.03 1.19
C LEU A 127 -15.48 -7.87 -0.07
N PRO A 128 -16.70 -8.42 -0.21
CA PRO A 128 -17.07 -9.25 -1.36
C PRO A 128 -16.93 -8.46 -2.66
N VAL A 129 -16.49 -9.14 -3.72
CA VAL A 129 -16.17 -8.51 -5.02
C VAL A 129 -17.38 -7.86 -5.69
N GLY A 130 -17.15 -6.74 -6.38
CA GLY A 130 -18.08 -6.17 -7.36
C GLY A 130 -18.01 -6.83 -8.74
N GLU A 131 -18.84 -6.38 -9.68
CA GLU A 131 -18.97 -6.95 -11.03
C GLU A 131 -17.65 -6.97 -11.84
N ARG A 132 -16.83 -5.92 -11.70
CA ARG A 132 -15.53 -5.77 -12.41
C ARG A 132 -14.34 -6.05 -11.51
N GLU A 133 -14.55 -6.76 -10.40
CA GLU A 133 -13.53 -6.99 -9.38
C GLU A 133 -13.25 -8.47 -9.20
N GLN A 134 -11.99 -8.83 -8.99
CA GLN A 134 -11.58 -10.19 -8.65
C GLN A 134 -10.64 -10.20 -7.46
N ASN A 135 -10.90 -11.10 -6.51
CA ASN A 135 -9.95 -11.45 -5.47
C ASN A 135 -9.16 -12.69 -5.92
N ILE A 136 -7.82 -12.56 -5.94
CA ILE A 136 -6.88 -13.51 -6.51
C ILE A 136 -5.98 -14.05 -5.40
N PRO A 137 -6.19 -15.29 -4.93
CA PRO A 137 -5.28 -15.91 -3.97
C PRO A 137 -3.97 -16.31 -4.67
N CYS A 138 -2.84 -15.74 -4.26
CA CYS A 138 -1.52 -16.04 -4.82
C CYS A 138 -0.37 -15.69 -3.86
N ASP A 139 0.81 -16.24 -4.12
CA ASP A 139 2.08 -15.68 -3.62
C ASP A 139 2.59 -14.69 -4.68
N LEU A 140 2.92 -13.46 -4.28
CA LEU A 140 3.43 -12.46 -5.22
C LEU A 140 4.81 -12.81 -5.80
N ASN A 141 5.57 -13.71 -5.17
CA ASN A 141 6.83 -14.22 -5.71
C ASN A 141 6.64 -15.28 -6.81
N ASP A 142 5.43 -15.80 -6.99
CA ASP A 142 5.06 -16.71 -8.07
C ASP A 142 4.40 -15.92 -9.20
N THR A 143 4.99 -15.92 -10.39
CA THR A 143 4.48 -15.15 -11.52
C THR A 143 3.21 -15.73 -12.16
N ALA A 144 2.69 -16.88 -11.69
CA ALA A 144 1.46 -17.48 -12.22
C ALA A 144 0.23 -16.56 -12.11
N TRP A 145 0.23 -15.58 -11.20
CA TRP A 145 -0.85 -14.59 -11.15
C TRP A 145 -0.85 -13.64 -12.35
N PHE A 146 0.26 -13.50 -13.10
CA PHE A 146 0.34 -12.60 -14.25
C PHE A 146 -0.71 -12.95 -15.29
N ASP A 147 -0.89 -14.26 -15.56
CA ASP A 147 -1.84 -14.78 -16.54
C ASP A 147 -3.32 -14.51 -16.17
N ARG A 148 -3.57 -14.09 -14.93
CA ARG A 148 -4.92 -13.76 -14.44
C ARG A 148 -5.28 -12.29 -14.60
N ILE A 149 -4.32 -11.44 -14.98
CA ILE A 149 -4.53 -10.00 -15.13
C ILE A 149 -4.80 -9.68 -16.60
N ASP A 150 -6.01 -9.27 -16.89
CA ASP A 150 -6.33 -8.72 -18.21
C ASP A 150 -5.79 -7.28 -18.33
N ALA A 151 -4.57 -7.17 -18.84
CA ALA A 151 -3.85 -5.93 -19.08
C ALA A 151 -3.98 -5.40 -20.51
N SER A 152 -4.97 -5.86 -21.30
CA SER A 152 -5.09 -5.49 -22.72
C SER A 152 -5.27 -3.98 -22.95
N GLU A 153 -5.81 -3.27 -21.95
CA GLU A 153 -6.07 -1.82 -21.96
C GLU A 153 -5.10 -1.06 -21.04
N GLY A 154 -3.94 -1.66 -20.72
CA GLY A 154 -2.98 -1.16 -19.74
C GLY A 154 -3.20 -1.73 -18.35
N ALA A 155 -2.21 -1.52 -17.47
CA ALA A 155 -2.24 -1.99 -16.09
C ALA A 155 -1.52 -1.03 -15.14
N VAL A 156 -2.19 -0.65 -14.05
CA VAL A 156 -1.59 0.04 -12.92
C VAL A 156 -1.63 -0.85 -11.70
N PHE A 157 -0.44 -1.13 -11.18
CA PHE A 157 -0.20 -1.92 -9.98
C PHE A 157 0.08 -0.98 -8.82
N PHE A 158 -0.44 -1.27 -7.65
CA PHE A 158 -0.05 -0.58 -6.43
C PHE A 158 0.16 -1.53 -5.26
N ALA A 159 1.07 -1.18 -4.35
CA ALA A 159 1.38 -1.97 -3.16
C ALA A 159 1.54 -1.06 -1.94
N ALA A 160 0.62 -1.15 -0.98
CA ALA A 160 0.60 -0.32 0.22
C ALA A 160 1.25 -1.02 1.42
N GLY A 161 2.50 -0.68 1.72
CA GLY A 161 3.28 -1.22 2.84
C GLY A 161 3.71 -2.67 2.65
N VAL A 162 3.76 -3.16 1.42
CA VAL A 162 3.96 -4.58 1.09
C VAL A 162 5.43 -4.92 0.94
N PHE A 163 6.19 -4.13 0.16
CA PHE A 163 7.58 -4.47 -0.13
C PHE A 163 8.53 -4.38 1.07
N TYR A 164 8.12 -3.81 2.21
CA TYR A 164 8.89 -3.90 3.46
C TYR A 164 9.07 -5.33 3.99
N TYR A 165 8.20 -6.27 3.56
CA TYR A 165 8.29 -7.68 3.93
C TYR A 165 9.09 -8.52 2.94
N PHE A 166 9.56 -7.92 1.84
CA PHE A 166 10.29 -8.60 0.77
C PHE A 166 11.79 -8.38 0.91
N LEU A 167 12.57 -9.35 0.46
CA LEU A 167 14.00 -9.16 0.23
C LEU A 167 14.22 -8.27 -0.99
N LYS A 168 15.31 -7.50 -1.02
CA LYS A 168 15.64 -6.63 -2.16
C LYS A 168 15.66 -7.38 -3.49
N GLU A 169 16.25 -8.57 -3.51
CA GLU A 169 16.30 -9.39 -4.73
C GLU A 169 14.92 -9.93 -5.15
N GLN A 170 14.02 -10.22 -4.20
CA GLN A 170 12.65 -10.61 -4.53
C GLN A 170 11.90 -9.47 -5.21
N VAL A 171 12.00 -8.24 -4.67
CA VAL A 171 11.40 -7.05 -5.30
C VAL A 171 11.98 -6.82 -6.68
N LYS A 172 13.31 -6.89 -6.83
CA LYS A 172 13.97 -6.74 -8.13
C LYS A 172 13.48 -7.78 -9.15
N THR A 173 13.50 -9.06 -8.78
CA THR A 173 13.04 -10.15 -9.65
C THR A 173 11.59 -9.96 -10.06
N LEU A 174 10.70 -9.62 -9.12
CA LEU A 174 9.30 -9.36 -9.40
C LEU A 174 9.11 -8.18 -10.36
N VAL A 175 9.74 -7.03 -10.09
CA VAL A 175 9.62 -5.82 -10.92
C VAL A 175 10.15 -6.06 -12.34
N CYS A 176 11.29 -6.73 -12.49
CA CYS A 176 11.83 -7.08 -13.81
C CYS A 176 10.90 -8.05 -14.57
N ALA A 177 10.30 -9.03 -13.88
CA ALA A 177 9.33 -9.93 -14.49
C ALA A 177 8.06 -9.19 -14.91
N MET A 178 7.54 -8.30 -14.06
CA MET A 178 6.38 -7.46 -14.37
C MET A 178 6.63 -6.56 -15.59
N ALA A 179 7.82 -5.95 -15.70
CA ALA A 179 8.16 -5.12 -16.86
C ALA A 179 8.21 -5.90 -18.19
N ASN A 180 8.40 -7.22 -18.14
CA ASN A 180 8.32 -8.09 -19.32
C ASN A 180 6.87 -8.48 -19.65
N ALA A 181 6.05 -8.77 -18.62
CA ALA A 181 4.69 -9.26 -18.79
C ALA A 181 3.66 -8.14 -19.05
N PHE A 182 3.92 -6.94 -18.54
CA PHE A 182 3.00 -5.80 -18.58
C PHE A 182 3.65 -4.59 -19.25
N PRO A 183 3.93 -4.64 -20.57
CA PRO A 183 4.44 -3.47 -21.28
C PRO A 183 3.46 -2.29 -21.14
N ASN A 184 3.99 -1.08 -20.97
CA ASN A 184 3.25 0.17 -20.76
C ASN A 184 2.45 0.20 -19.43
N GLY A 185 2.68 -0.77 -18.55
CA GLY A 185 2.15 -0.78 -17.20
C GLY A 185 2.91 0.16 -16.26
N VAL A 186 2.30 0.45 -15.12
CA VAL A 186 2.89 1.27 -14.05
C VAL A 186 2.80 0.53 -12.73
N LEU A 187 3.87 0.54 -11.94
CA LEU A 187 3.88 0.05 -10.56
C LEU A 187 4.13 1.22 -9.59
N VAL A 188 3.28 1.33 -8.57
CA VAL A 188 3.34 2.37 -7.55
C VAL A 188 3.42 1.76 -6.15
N PHE A 189 4.36 2.18 -5.32
CA PHE A 189 4.47 1.65 -3.95
C PHE A 189 5.17 2.63 -3.04
N ASP A 190 4.94 2.51 -1.74
CA ASP A 190 5.71 3.23 -0.75
C ASP A 190 7.03 2.53 -0.40
N ALA A 191 8.07 3.33 -0.18
CA ALA A 191 9.37 2.85 0.25
C ALA A 191 10.03 3.85 1.20
N ALA A 192 11.04 3.37 1.92
CA ALA A 192 11.83 4.18 2.84
C ALA A 192 13.28 3.68 2.88
N ASN A 193 14.18 4.48 3.46
CA ASN A 193 15.57 4.06 3.59
C ASN A 193 15.76 2.96 4.66
N LYS A 194 16.96 2.39 4.70
CA LYS A 194 17.33 1.31 5.62
C LYS A 194 17.13 1.67 7.10
N LYS A 195 17.32 2.95 7.49
CA LYS A 195 17.14 3.38 8.89
C LYS A 195 15.66 3.32 9.28
N ALA A 196 14.79 3.80 8.39
CA ALA A 196 13.35 3.76 8.57
C ALA A 196 12.83 2.32 8.62
N VAL A 197 13.23 1.48 7.66
CA VAL A 197 12.87 0.06 7.61
C VAL A 197 13.32 -0.67 8.87
N LYS A 198 14.56 -0.42 9.34
CA LYS A 198 15.05 -0.99 10.61
C LYS A 198 14.21 -0.56 11.82
N LEU A 199 13.67 0.66 11.84
CA LEU A 199 12.77 1.11 12.90
C LEU A 199 11.41 0.42 12.79
N MET A 200 10.81 0.38 11.60
CA MET A 200 9.51 -0.27 11.35
C MET A 200 9.52 -1.75 11.74
N LEU A 201 10.54 -2.49 11.33
CA LEU A 201 10.67 -3.92 11.64
C LEU A 201 10.81 -4.17 13.14
N LYS A 202 11.49 -3.32 13.91
CA LYS A 202 11.54 -3.45 15.38
C LYS A 202 10.18 -3.29 16.05
N THR A 203 9.25 -2.56 15.42
CA THR A 203 7.90 -2.34 15.92
C THR A 203 6.93 -3.43 15.51
N TRP A 204 7.01 -3.93 14.28
CA TRP A 204 6.07 -4.91 13.71
C TRP A 204 6.51 -6.36 13.90
N ILE A 205 7.82 -6.58 14.00
CA ILE A 205 8.43 -7.90 14.12
C ILE A 205 9.12 -7.99 15.49
N LYS A 206 8.31 -8.12 16.55
CA LYS A 206 8.85 -8.43 17.88
C LYS A 206 9.24 -9.90 18.01
N ASP A 207 8.57 -10.79 17.26
CA ASP A 207 8.67 -12.25 17.44
C ASP A 207 9.11 -13.04 16.20
N ALA A 208 9.14 -12.46 15.00
CA ALA A 208 9.72 -13.21 13.88
C ALA A 208 11.24 -13.23 14.02
N LYS A 209 11.82 -14.40 13.77
CA LYS A 209 13.27 -14.61 13.68
C LYS A 209 13.81 -13.73 12.55
N ILE A 210 14.06 -12.45 12.84
CA ILE A 210 14.53 -11.46 11.86
C ILE A 210 15.82 -12.02 11.26
N ARG A 211 15.71 -12.50 10.02
CA ARG A 211 16.84 -12.72 9.13
C ARG A 211 17.37 -11.34 8.79
N ASP A 212 18.68 -11.19 8.71
CA ASP A 212 19.41 -9.92 8.50
C ASP A 212 18.55 -8.77 7.93
N VAL A 213 18.28 -7.75 8.76
CA VAL A 213 17.48 -6.56 8.39
C VAL A 213 18.01 -5.91 7.11
N GLY A 214 19.32 -6.02 6.84
CA GLY A 214 19.94 -5.48 5.64
C GLY A 214 19.50 -6.15 4.33
N ALA A 215 18.86 -7.32 4.40
CA ALA A 215 18.39 -8.07 3.24
C ALA A 215 16.99 -7.63 2.76
N TYR A 216 16.20 -7.02 3.64
CA TYR A 216 14.88 -6.49 3.30
C TYR A 216 14.98 -5.27 2.38
N PHE A 217 13.96 -5.08 1.55
CA PHE A 217 13.90 -4.01 0.60
C PHE A 217 13.81 -2.65 1.30
N ALA A 218 14.73 -1.76 0.92
CA ALA A 218 14.81 -0.38 1.35
C ALA A 218 15.52 0.40 0.25
N VAL A 219 15.13 1.66 0.05
CA VAL A 219 15.66 2.51 -1.00
C VAL A 219 15.79 3.94 -0.50
N SER A 220 16.92 4.59 -0.80
CA SER A 220 17.16 5.98 -0.41
C SER A 220 16.99 6.93 -1.58
N ASP A 221 17.42 6.49 -2.77
CA ASP A 221 17.23 7.18 -4.04
C ASP A 221 16.61 6.20 -5.04
N ALA A 222 15.27 6.17 -5.10
CA ALA A 222 14.56 5.25 -5.96
C ALA A 222 14.93 5.42 -7.44
N ARG A 223 15.13 6.66 -7.88
CA ARG A 223 15.47 6.95 -9.28
C ARG A 223 16.79 6.30 -9.66
N SER A 224 17.86 6.50 -8.89
CA SER A 224 19.16 5.91 -9.25
C SER A 224 19.24 4.41 -8.97
N GLU A 225 18.72 3.95 -7.82
CA GLU A 225 18.89 2.56 -7.39
C GLU A 225 18.05 1.57 -8.18
N ILE A 226 16.81 1.93 -8.56
CA ILE A 226 15.87 1.03 -9.22
C ILE A 226 16.02 1.10 -10.74
N SER A 227 16.30 2.27 -11.32
CA SER A 227 16.55 2.38 -12.78
C SER A 227 17.79 1.56 -13.21
N ALA A 228 18.69 1.24 -12.28
CA ALA A 228 19.83 0.36 -12.52
C ALA A 228 19.47 -1.13 -12.62
N TRP A 229 18.24 -1.54 -12.29
CA TRP A 229 17.85 -2.96 -12.31
C TRP A 229 17.61 -3.47 -13.72
N ASP A 230 16.96 -2.68 -14.57
CA ASP A 230 16.70 -2.99 -15.97
C ASP A 230 16.46 -1.70 -16.76
N LYS A 231 16.97 -1.63 -18.00
CA LYS A 231 16.81 -0.49 -18.91
C LYS A 231 15.36 -0.18 -19.29
N LYS A 232 14.44 -1.11 -19.07
CA LYS A 232 13.00 -0.97 -19.31
C LYS A 232 12.28 -0.16 -18.24
N LEU A 233 12.95 0.15 -17.13
CA LEU A 233 12.33 0.84 -16.00
C LEU A 233 12.58 2.34 -16.09
N SER A 234 11.50 3.12 -16.11
CA SER A 234 11.54 4.56 -15.85
C SER A 234 11.05 4.82 -14.44
N VAL A 235 11.86 5.47 -13.59
CA VAL A 235 11.55 5.62 -12.16
C VAL A 235 11.41 7.09 -11.75
N SER A 236 10.31 7.42 -11.09
CA SER A 236 10.11 8.67 -10.39
C SER A 236 9.67 8.43 -8.94
N SER A 237 9.75 9.46 -8.11
CA SER A 237 9.33 9.37 -6.72
C SER A 237 8.88 10.73 -6.20
N ARG A 238 7.89 10.73 -5.31
CA ARG A 238 7.46 11.91 -4.55
C ARG A 238 7.53 11.61 -3.04
N GLY A 239 7.62 12.66 -2.21
CA GLY A 239 7.60 12.49 -0.76
C GLY A 239 6.32 11.79 -0.30
N TYR A 240 6.43 10.89 0.68
CA TYR A 240 5.31 10.09 1.18
C TYR A 240 4.27 10.93 1.94
N MET A 241 4.70 11.97 2.66
CA MET A 241 3.79 12.78 3.47
C MET A 241 3.43 14.09 2.79
N LEU A 242 4.38 14.70 2.07
CA LEU A 242 4.26 16.05 1.53
C LEU A 242 4.33 16.11 0.00
N GLY A 243 4.39 14.95 -0.68
CA GLY A 243 4.52 14.88 -2.13
C GLY A 243 3.22 15.17 -2.91
N TYR A 244 2.06 14.90 -2.30
CA TYR A 244 0.75 15.04 -2.93
C TYR A 244 -0.21 15.96 -2.14
N ASN A 245 0.14 16.28 -0.88
CA ASN A 245 -0.65 17.14 0.00
C ASN A 245 0.29 18.03 0.83
N ASP A 246 -0.13 19.24 1.20
CA ASP A 246 0.70 20.15 2.01
C ASP A 246 0.45 20.03 3.53
N LEU A 247 -0.51 19.19 3.93
CA LEU A 247 -0.96 18.91 5.29
C LEU A 247 -1.30 20.19 6.08
N LYS A 248 -1.81 21.22 5.39
CA LYS A 248 -2.27 22.47 6.01
C LYS A 248 -3.70 22.43 6.52
N ASP A 249 -4.41 21.30 6.39
CA ASP A 249 -5.72 21.15 6.98
C ASP A 249 -5.68 21.48 8.50
N PRO A 250 -6.66 22.24 9.04
CA PRO A 250 -6.68 22.66 10.44
C PRO A 250 -6.61 21.51 11.45
N SER A 251 -7.04 20.30 11.08
CA SER A 251 -6.97 19.11 11.95
C SER A 251 -5.54 18.59 12.13
N VAL A 252 -4.59 18.98 11.28
CA VAL A 252 -3.18 18.56 11.37
C VAL A 252 -2.37 19.56 12.18
N SER A 253 -1.70 19.08 13.22
CA SER A 253 -0.85 19.90 14.08
C SER A 253 0.45 20.35 13.38
N GLY A 254 1.01 21.48 13.81
CA GLY A 254 2.32 21.94 13.33
C GLY A 254 3.45 20.94 13.61
N PHE A 255 3.34 20.20 14.70
CA PHE A 255 4.27 19.12 15.03
C PHE A 255 4.20 17.96 14.02
N PHE A 256 3.00 17.59 13.53
CA PHE A 256 2.85 16.53 12.52
C PHE A 256 3.42 16.96 11.17
N ARG A 257 3.26 18.23 10.79
CA ARG A 257 3.95 18.77 9.61
C ARG A 257 5.46 18.73 9.75
N PHE A 258 6.00 18.98 10.95
CA PHE A 258 7.43 18.83 11.22
C PHE A 258 7.88 17.36 11.07
N LEU A 259 7.16 16.42 11.70
CA LEU A 259 7.46 14.99 11.56
C LEU A 259 7.37 14.51 10.11
N SER A 260 6.42 15.03 9.33
CA SER A 260 6.28 14.74 7.89
C SER A 260 7.52 15.13 7.09
N LYS A 261 8.10 16.32 7.38
CA LYS A 261 9.36 16.76 6.76
C LYS A 261 10.53 15.84 7.14
N VAL A 262 10.56 15.35 8.37
CA VAL A 262 11.58 14.39 8.83
C VAL A 262 11.40 13.04 8.13
N GLY A 263 10.17 12.57 7.96
CA GLY A 263 9.83 11.34 7.23
C GLY A 263 10.35 11.39 5.78
N ASP A 264 9.90 12.38 5.01
CA ASP A 264 10.28 12.51 3.60
C ASP A 264 11.78 12.82 3.43
N GLY A 265 12.36 13.65 4.30
CA GLY A 265 13.75 14.10 4.20
C GLY A 265 14.78 13.10 4.73
N ILE A 266 14.71 12.79 6.03
CA ILE A 266 15.71 12.01 6.75
C ILE A 266 15.46 10.50 6.59
N MET A 267 14.20 10.08 6.67
CA MET A 267 13.82 8.67 6.51
C MET A 267 13.64 8.26 5.04
N LYS A 268 13.68 9.24 4.11
CA LYS A 268 13.47 9.04 2.67
C LYS A 268 12.19 8.27 2.38
N MET A 269 11.14 8.55 3.17
CA MET A 269 9.81 8.02 2.90
C MET A 269 9.32 8.63 1.60
N GLN A 270 8.95 7.77 0.66
CA GLN A 270 8.58 8.18 -0.69
C GLN A 270 7.56 7.24 -1.30
N ILE A 271 6.74 7.77 -2.19
CA ILE A 271 5.95 6.98 -3.14
C ILE A 271 6.78 6.87 -4.41
N VAL A 272 7.14 5.64 -4.77
CA VAL A 272 7.90 5.30 -5.98
C VAL A 272 6.91 4.93 -7.07
N LYS A 273 7.12 5.48 -8.27
CA LYS A 273 6.41 5.12 -9.50
C LYS A 273 7.42 4.57 -10.50
N ILE A 274 7.12 3.40 -11.05
CA ILE A 274 7.91 2.73 -12.08
C ILE A 274 7.03 2.56 -13.32
N GLY A 275 7.43 3.17 -14.44
CA GLY A 275 6.86 2.88 -15.75
C GLY A 275 7.61 1.73 -16.42
N PHE A 276 6.87 0.84 -17.09
CA PHE A 276 7.41 -0.30 -17.82
C PHE A 276 7.47 0.00 -19.32
N ASN A 277 8.67 0.00 -19.89
CA ASN A 277 8.95 0.20 -21.32
C ASN A 277 8.55 1.57 -21.90
N GLU A 278 8.14 2.54 -21.08
CA GLU A 278 7.90 3.93 -21.48
C GLU A 278 8.49 4.93 -20.46
N PRO A 279 8.93 6.13 -20.92
CA PRO A 279 9.29 7.22 -20.02
C PRO A 279 8.07 7.66 -19.21
N LEU A 280 8.28 7.96 -17.92
CA LEU A 280 7.25 8.62 -17.11
C LEU A 280 7.12 10.07 -17.57
N LEU A 281 5.89 10.48 -17.94
CA LEU A 281 5.53 11.88 -18.26
C LEU A 281 5.63 12.78 -17.03
#